data_AF-A0A3D4AT76-F1
#
_entry.id   AF-A0A3D4AT76-F1
#
_cell.length_a   1.000
_cell.length_b   1.000
_cell.length_c   1.000
_cell.angle_alpha   90.00
_cell.angle_beta   90.00
_cell.angle_gamma   90.00
#
_symmetry.space_group_name_H-M   'P 1'
#
loop_
_entity.id
_entity.type
_entity.pdbx_description
1 polymer ?
#
loop_
_entity_poly.entity_id
_entity_poly.type
_entity_poly.pdbx_seq_one_letter_code
_entity_poly.pdbx_strand_id
1 'polypeptide(L)'
;MKARIVIFIFMFLGGCASWPDEGQGGLAEKYQNYPLDDQQLDETFNQPESIVRSEFEHLELKLELLKSQDINACMPAQLLKAQIYENRISRLIAAQMWEDAEHDLLIHYHGLNQLANHFDTVRKLTNCAASIDEQPVLVNVKKQIAELLNSDNQFAFNAFEITPKYSVRVAQAADLIKQLESISILLIGHTDSVGSKNSNYELALKRADTVKHWLGVYGVPTYNITTLTQGSLKPFSESSQSEQKRHSDRRVEAIILDANAQSENSKQVKSLMNWTKIIEKKKE
;
A
#
# COMPACT_ATOMS: atom_id res chain seq x y z
N MET A 1 -44.81 11.37 81.29
CA MET A 1 -44.18 10.15 80.72
C MET A 1 -44.18 10.27 79.21
N LYS A 2 -42.99 10.12 78.61
CA LYS A 2 -42.67 9.58 77.28
C LYS A 2 -43.65 9.85 76.12
N ALA A 3 -43.24 10.72 75.18
CA ALA A 3 -43.21 10.44 73.74
C ALA A 3 -42.66 11.66 73.00
N ARG A 4 -41.33 11.74 72.89
CA ARG A 4 -40.62 12.49 71.85
C ARG A 4 -39.67 11.50 71.21
N ILE A 5 -39.36 11.70 69.91
CA ILE A 5 -38.41 10.93 69.10
C ILE A 5 -39.11 9.63 68.63
N VAL A 6 -39.47 9.39 67.36
CA VAL A 6 -38.71 9.45 66.11
C VAL A 6 -39.72 9.43 64.94
N ILE A 7 -40.13 10.55 64.35
CA ILE A 7 -40.67 10.57 62.96
C ILE A 7 -40.39 11.96 62.36
N PHE A 8 -39.13 12.25 62.12
CA PHE A 8 -38.72 13.24 61.12
C PHE A 8 -37.40 12.70 60.58
N ILE A 9 -37.14 12.87 59.29
CA ILE A 9 -36.03 12.27 58.52
C ILE A 9 -36.39 10.91 57.88
N PHE A 10 -37.46 10.87 57.07
CA PHE A 10 -37.53 9.93 55.94
C PHE A 10 -38.41 10.49 54.80
N MET A 11 -38.22 11.78 54.48
CA MET A 11 -38.90 12.42 53.34
C MET A 11 -38.00 13.44 52.63
N PHE A 12 -36.70 13.13 52.51
CA PHE A 12 -35.75 13.88 51.67
C PHE A 12 -34.69 12.94 51.06
N LEU A 13 -35.14 11.82 50.48
CA LEU A 13 -34.33 11.04 49.54
C LEU A 13 -35.02 10.99 48.17
N GLY A 14 -35.67 12.10 47.78
CA GLY A 14 -35.89 12.40 46.38
C GLY A 14 -34.59 12.95 45.82
N GLY A 15 -33.70 12.07 45.35
CA GLY A 15 -32.55 12.49 44.57
C GLY A 15 -33.03 13.12 43.28
N CYS A 16 -32.85 14.42 43.13
CA CYS A 16 -32.97 15.07 41.83
C CYS A 16 -31.81 14.59 40.96
N ALA A 17 -32.06 13.65 40.04
CA ALA A 17 -31.17 13.46 38.91
C ALA A 17 -31.41 14.63 37.95
N SER A 18 -30.59 15.68 38.02
CA SER A 18 -30.58 16.70 36.97
C SER A 18 -29.99 16.05 35.71
N TRP A 19 -30.83 15.84 34.71
CA TRP A 19 -30.34 15.63 33.36
C TRP A 19 -29.58 16.89 32.93
N PRO A 20 -28.34 16.78 32.42
CA PRO A 20 -27.64 17.93 31.88
C PRO A 20 -28.39 18.41 30.63
N ASP A 21 -28.34 19.72 30.39
CA ASP A 21 -28.81 20.30 29.13
C ASP A 21 -28.09 19.62 27.96
N GLU A 22 -28.82 19.48 26.85
CA GLU A 22 -28.41 18.71 25.68
C GLU A 22 -26.98 19.08 25.24
N GLY A 23 -26.10 18.08 25.11
CA GLY A 23 -24.81 18.24 24.43
C GLY A 23 -23.54 18.34 25.28
N GLN A 24 -23.46 17.71 26.46
CA GLN A 24 -22.15 17.47 27.11
C GLN A 24 -21.97 16.00 27.49
N GLY A 25 -21.95 15.14 26.46
CA GLY A 25 -21.67 13.72 26.57
C GLY A 25 -20.21 13.38 26.28
N GLY A 26 -19.34 13.50 27.28
CA GLY A 26 -18.06 12.77 27.32
C GLY A 26 -16.87 13.44 26.64
N LEU A 27 -15.68 12.87 26.91
CA LEU A 27 -14.35 13.34 26.46
C LEU A 27 -14.16 13.37 24.93
N ALA A 28 -15.19 13.07 24.14
CA ALA A 28 -15.18 13.10 22.68
C ALA A 28 -15.28 14.53 22.12
N GLU A 29 -15.93 15.46 22.83
CA GLU A 29 -16.19 16.83 22.36
C GLU A 29 -14.93 17.73 22.41
N LYS A 30 -13.90 17.34 23.17
CA LYS A 30 -12.74 18.21 23.45
C LYS A 30 -11.80 18.39 22.25
N TYR A 31 -12.06 17.72 21.13
CA TYR A 31 -11.23 17.77 19.93
C TYR A 31 -11.77 18.69 18.82
N GLN A 32 -12.94 19.32 18.97
CA GLN A 32 -13.52 20.16 17.90
C GLN A 32 -13.08 21.62 17.92
N ASN A 33 -12.33 22.07 18.93
CA ASN A 33 -11.81 23.44 18.96
C ASN A 33 -10.45 23.55 18.26
N TYR A 34 -10.41 23.29 16.96
CA TYR A 34 -9.38 23.82 16.08
C TYR A 34 -9.92 25.11 15.47
N PRO A 35 -9.22 26.26 15.56
CA PRO A 35 -9.67 27.47 14.89
C PRO A 35 -9.61 27.23 13.38
N LEU A 36 -10.77 27.04 12.76
CA LEU A 36 -10.94 27.12 11.33
C LEU A 36 -10.77 28.59 10.96
N ASP A 37 -9.59 28.93 10.42
CA ASP A 37 -9.40 30.20 9.73
C ASP A 37 -10.03 30.06 8.34
N ASP A 38 -11.10 30.82 8.10
CA ASP A 38 -11.94 30.79 6.87
C ASP A 38 -11.25 31.42 5.64
N GLN A 39 -9.92 31.51 5.59
CA GLN A 39 -9.21 32.09 4.45
C GLN A 39 -7.95 31.33 4.05
N GLN A 40 -8.15 30.12 3.52
CA GLN A 40 -7.33 29.66 2.40
C GLN A 40 -8.14 28.70 1.53
N LEU A 41 -8.91 29.27 0.60
CA LEU A 41 -9.34 28.53 -0.59
C LEU A 41 -8.07 28.25 -1.40
N ASP A 42 -7.44 27.11 -1.11
CA ASP A 42 -6.36 26.58 -1.93
C ASP A 42 -6.99 26.02 -3.22
N GLU A 43 -7.09 26.87 -4.24
CA GLU A 43 -7.59 26.48 -5.58
C GLU A 43 -6.74 25.38 -6.25
N THR A 44 -5.61 25.00 -5.64
CA THR A 44 -4.75 23.89 -6.11
C THR A 44 -5.27 22.50 -5.73
N PHE A 45 -6.31 22.40 -4.88
CA PHE A 45 -6.90 21.12 -4.39
C PHE A 45 -8.17 20.67 -5.11
N ASN A 46 -8.50 21.22 -6.27
CA ASN A 46 -9.71 20.88 -7.03
C ASN A 46 -9.62 19.55 -7.81
N GLN A 47 -9.11 18.46 -7.23
CA GLN A 47 -9.25 17.11 -7.81
C GLN A 47 -9.55 16.02 -6.76
N PRO A 48 -10.54 16.20 -5.86
CA PRO A 48 -10.94 15.16 -4.89
C PRO A 48 -11.29 13.84 -5.59
N GLU A 49 -11.87 13.90 -6.79
CA GLU A 49 -12.19 12.72 -7.60
C GLU A 49 -10.96 11.83 -7.88
N SER A 50 -9.85 12.42 -8.35
CA SER A 50 -8.68 11.62 -8.76
C SER A 50 -8.00 10.95 -7.58
N ILE A 51 -8.01 11.62 -6.42
CA ILE A 51 -7.42 11.13 -5.17
C ILE A 51 -8.30 10.01 -4.61
N VAL A 52 -9.61 10.26 -4.46
CA VAL A 52 -10.58 9.27 -3.96
C VAL A 52 -10.55 8.00 -4.80
N ARG A 53 -10.50 8.11 -6.14
CA ARG A 53 -10.39 6.95 -7.03
C ARG A 53 -9.08 6.19 -6.81
N SER A 54 -7.94 6.88 -6.74
CA SER A 54 -6.66 6.21 -6.55
C SER A 54 -6.54 5.55 -5.17
N GLU A 55 -7.10 6.16 -4.13
CA GLU A 55 -7.15 5.58 -2.78
C GLU A 55 -8.07 4.36 -2.73
N PHE A 56 -9.23 4.42 -3.41
CA PHE A 56 -10.11 3.26 -3.54
C PHE A 56 -9.42 2.08 -4.22
N GLU A 57 -8.75 2.31 -5.35
CA GLU A 57 -7.96 1.29 -6.07
C GLU A 57 -6.89 0.67 -5.16
N HIS A 58 -6.24 1.47 -4.29
CA HIS A 58 -5.26 0.98 -3.33
C HIS A 58 -5.87 0.07 -2.27
N LEU A 59 -7.02 0.44 -1.70
CA LEU A 59 -7.70 -0.37 -0.69
C LEU A 59 -8.28 -1.67 -1.27
N GLU A 60 -8.80 -1.63 -2.49
CA GLU A 60 -9.26 -2.82 -3.23
C GLU A 60 -8.13 -3.84 -3.33
N LEU A 61 -6.96 -3.41 -3.80
CA LEU A 61 -5.79 -4.27 -3.91
C LEU A 61 -5.35 -4.85 -2.57
N LYS A 62 -5.38 -4.06 -1.50
CA LYS A 62 -5.07 -4.56 -0.16
C LYS A 62 -6.03 -5.66 0.28
N LEU A 63 -7.31 -5.52 -0.02
CA LEU A 63 -8.30 -6.54 0.26
C LEU A 63 -8.12 -7.78 -0.63
N GLU A 64 -7.74 -7.62 -1.90
CA GLU A 64 -7.36 -8.73 -2.78
C GLU A 64 -6.14 -9.51 -2.25
N LEU A 65 -5.13 -8.81 -1.74
CA LEU A 65 -3.97 -9.42 -1.11
C LEU A 65 -4.38 -10.24 0.11
N LEU A 66 -5.28 -9.74 0.96
CA LEU A 66 -5.81 -10.52 2.08
C LEU A 66 -6.60 -11.76 1.61
N LYS A 67 -7.43 -11.63 0.56
CA LYS A 67 -8.14 -12.76 -0.08
C LYS A 67 -7.16 -13.80 -0.60
N SER A 68 -6.04 -13.36 -1.19
CA SER A 68 -4.99 -14.22 -1.73
C SER A 68 -4.30 -15.10 -0.67
N GLN A 69 -4.21 -14.59 0.55
CA GLN A 69 -3.63 -15.28 1.69
C GLN A 69 -4.64 -16.21 2.37
N ASP A 70 -5.78 -16.46 1.72
CA ASP A 70 -6.88 -17.30 2.21
C ASP A 70 -7.46 -16.85 3.57
N ILE A 71 -7.59 -15.52 3.76
CA ILE A 71 -8.26 -14.95 4.93
C ILE A 71 -9.71 -15.47 5.09
N ASN A 72 -10.34 -15.92 4.01
CA ASN A 72 -11.69 -16.48 4.03
C ASN A 72 -11.77 -17.76 4.89
N ALA A 73 -10.75 -18.62 4.85
CA ALA A 73 -10.71 -19.82 5.67
C ALA A 73 -10.62 -19.50 7.18
N CYS A 74 -9.98 -18.38 7.54
CA CYS A 74 -9.70 -18.03 8.92
C CYS A 74 -10.72 -17.06 9.54
N MET A 75 -11.16 -16.07 8.78
CA MET A 75 -11.98 -14.95 9.27
C MET A 75 -13.05 -14.52 8.24
N PRO A 76 -13.96 -15.42 7.83
CA PRO A 76 -14.92 -15.15 6.76
C PRO A 76 -15.86 -13.98 7.06
N ALA A 77 -16.27 -13.81 8.33
CA ALA A 77 -17.15 -12.72 8.74
C ALA A 77 -16.49 -11.33 8.61
N GLN A 78 -15.19 -11.23 8.95
CA GLN A 78 -14.45 -9.97 8.83
C GLN A 78 -14.14 -9.63 7.37
N LEU A 79 -13.82 -10.65 6.56
CA LEU A 79 -13.68 -10.49 5.11
C LEU A 79 -14.98 -9.97 4.48
N LEU A 80 -16.12 -10.60 4.80
CA LEU A 80 -17.42 -10.17 4.29
C LEU A 80 -17.75 -8.74 4.71
N LYS A 81 -17.46 -8.37 5.97
CA LYS A 81 -17.62 -6.99 6.45
C LYS A 81 -16.80 -6.02 5.58
N ALA A 82 -15.52 -6.31 5.34
CA ALA A 82 -14.66 -5.48 4.50
C ALA A 82 -15.22 -5.32 3.07
N GLN A 83 -15.69 -6.41 2.46
CA GLN A 83 -16.32 -6.39 1.13
C GLN A 83 -17.61 -5.54 1.09
N ILE A 84 -18.44 -5.60 2.14
CA ILE A 84 -19.66 -4.78 2.21
C ILE A 84 -19.30 -3.28 2.28
N TYR A 85 -18.26 -2.93 3.05
CA TYR A 85 -17.75 -1.55 3.11
C TYR A 85 -17.18 -1.09 1.77
N GLU A 86 -16.40 -1.91 1.08
CA GLU A 86 -15.89 -1.65 -0.28
C GLU A 86 -17.04 -1.38 -1.26
N ASN A 87 -18.07 -2.24 -1.27
CA ASN A 87 -19.27 -2.06 -2.11
C ASN A 87 -20.06 -0.78 -1.77
N ARG A 88 -20.02 -0.31 -0.51
CA ARG A 88 -20.59 0.98 -0.14
C ARG A 88 -19.79 2.13 -0.76
N ILE A 89 -18.47 2.12 -0.62
CA ILE A 89 -17.59 3.16 -1.18
C ILE A 89 -17.69 3.20 -2.71
N SER A 90 -17.69 2.04 -3.37
CA SER A 90 -17.87 1.93 -4.82
C SER A 90 -19.17 2.61 -5.30
N ARG A 91 -20.27 2.45 -4.54
CA ARG A 91 -21.54 3.12 -4.83
C ARG A 91 -21.48 4.64 -4.63
N LEU A 92 -20.76 5.13 -3.61
CA LEU A 92 -20.56 6.57 -3.38
C LEU A 92 -19.75 7.21 -4.51
N ILE A 93 -18.66 6.55 -4.93
CA ILE A 93 -17.83 6.97 -6.07
C ILE A 93 -18.66 7.00 -7.35
N ALA A 94 -19.46 5.96 -7.61
CA ALA A 94 -20.35 5.92 -8.79
C ALA A 94 -21.42 7.03 -8.76
N ALA A 95 -21.87 7.43 -7.56
CA ALA A 95 -22.81 8.53 -7.34
C ALA A 95 -22.15 9.91 -7.29
N GLN A 96 -20.83 10.01 -7.49
CA GLN A 96 -20.04 11.25 -7.39
C GLN A 96 -20.12 11.93 -6.02
N MET A 97 -20.37 11.16 -4.95
CA MET A 97 -20.39 11.61 -3.56
C MET A 97 -18.97 11.59 -2.99
N TRP A 98 -18.10 12.49 -3.47
CA TRP A 98 -16.65 12.44 -3.20
C TRP A 98 -16.28 12.63 -1.73
N GLU A 99 -16.93 13.56 -1.03
CA GLU A 99 -16.63 13.86 0.38
C GLU A 99 -17.01 12.68 1.29
N ASP A 100 -18.19 12.09 1.08
CA ASP A 100 -18.62 10.88 1.79
C ASP A 100 -17.73 9.68 1.45
N ALA A 101 -17.32 9.54 0.19
CA ALA A 101 -16.41 8.49 -0.24
C ALA A 101 -15.03 8.63 0.41
N GLU A 102 -14.49 9.85 0.49
CA GLU A 102 -13.21 10.14 1.16
C GLU A 102 -13.24 9.76 2.64
N HIS A 103 -14.31 10.12 3.35
CA HIS A 103 -14.46 9.77 4.75
C HIS A 103 -14.56 8.25 4.96
N ASP A 104 -15.38 7.58 4.14
CA ASP A 104 -15.51 6.12 4.20
C ASP A 104 -14.21 5.39 3.81
N LEU A 105 -13.44 5.93 2.86
CA LEU A 105 -12.11 5.42 2.50
C LEU A 105 -11.15 5.46 3.67
N LEU A 106 -11.09 6.57 4.42
CA LEU A 106 -10.23 6.68 5.59
C LEU A 106 -10.62 5.65 6.66
N ILE A 107 -11.92 5.48 6.93
CA ILE A 107 -12.41 4.45 7.85
C ILE A 107 -12.02 3.05 7.35
N HIS A 108 -12.21 2.79 6.06
CA HIS A 108 -11.91 1.50 5.45
C HIS A 108 -10.40 1.19 5.49
N TYR A 109 -9.53 2.17 5.25
CA TYR A 109 -8.08 2.06 5.39
C TYR A 109 -7.69 1.56 6.78
N HIS A 110 -8.21 2.20 7.83
CA HIS A 110 -7.95 1.77 9.21
C HIS A 110 -8.53 0.38 9.50
N GLY A 111 -9.73 0.09 9.00
CA GLY A 111 -10.36 -1.22 9.11
C GLY A 111 -9.53 -2.34 8.48
N LEU A 112 -9.01 -2.13 7.26
CA LEU A 112 -8.16 -3.10 6.58
C LEU A 112 -6.80 -3.27 7.26
N ASN A 113 -6.22 -2.21 7.84
CA ASN A 113 -5.00 -2.31 8.66
C ASN A 113 -5.23 -3.18 9.90
N GLN A 114 -6.33 -2.95 10.63
CA GLN A 114 -6.67 -3.75 11.79
C GLN A 114 -6.95 -5.21 11.40
N LEU A 115 -7.66 -5.42 10.29
CA LEU A 115 -7.95 -6.76 9.76
C LEU A 115 -6.69 -7.53 9.41
N ALA A 116 -5.74 -6.90 8.71
CA ALA A 116 -4.45 -7.50 8.36
C ALA A 116 -3.66 -7.91 9.61
N ASN A 117 -3.53 -7.00 10.60
CA ASN A 117 -2.84 -7.29 11.86
C ASN A 117 -3.51 -8.44 12.65
N HIS A 118 -4.84 -8.45 12.67
CA HIS A 118 -5.60 -9.51 13.33
C HIS A 118 -5.41 -10.84 12.60
N PHE A 119 -5.42 -10.83 11.26
CA PHE A 119 -5.18 -12.01 10.45
C PHE A 119 -3.82 -12.62 10.69
N ASP A 120 -2.76 -11.80 10.71
CA ASP A 120 -1.41 -12.25 11.03
C ASP A 120 -1.32 -12.88 12.42
N THR A 121 -2.03 -12.32 13.38
CA THR A 121 -2.10 -12.86 14.75
C THR A 121 -2.80 -14.22 14.77
N VAL A 122 -3.93 -14.36 14.07
CA VAL A 122 -4.65 -15.63 13.97
C VAL A 122 -3.77 -16.68 13.30
N ARG A 123 -3.16 -16.35 12.16
CA ARG A 123 -2.26 -17.25 11.41
C ARG A 123 -1.10 -17.76 12.27
N LYS A 124 -0.46 -16.87 13.05
CA LYS A 124 0.63 -17.24 13.98
C LYS A 124 0.19 -18.16 15.12
N LEU A 125 -1.05 -18.02 15.62
CA LEU A 125 -1.53 -18.77 16.78
C LEU A 125 -2.21 -20.09 16.41
N THR A 126 -2.95 -20.13 15.30
CA THR A 126 -3.79 -21.26 14.92
C THR A 126 -3.27 -22.02 13.72
N ASN A 127 -2.22 -21.51 13.05
CA ASN A 127 -1.69 -22.07 11.81
C ASN A 127 -2.78 -22.19 10.71
N CYS A 128 -3.81 -21.35 10.79
CA CYS A 128 -4.86 -21.27 9.79
C CYS A 128 -4.31 -20.71 8.46
N ALA A 129 -4.86 -21.14 7.32
CA ALA A 129 -4.38 -20.82 5.98
C ALA A 129 -2.90 -21.20 5.72
N ALA A 130 -2.37 -22.23 6.40
CA ALA A 130 -0.98 -22.67 6.26
C ALA A 130 -0.67 -23.40 4.94
N SER A 131 -1.68 -23.81 4.18
CA SER A 131 -1.52 -24.41 2.85
C SER A 131 -1.66 -23.34 1.78
N ILE A 132 -0.61 -22.56 1.56
CA ILE A 132 -0.49 -21.74 0.34
C ILE A 132 0.08 -22.68 -0.72
N ASP A 133 -0.80 -23.40 -1.40
CA ASP A 133 -0.45 -23.93 -2.73
C ASP A 133 -0.20 -22.69 -3.60
N GLU A 134 1.03 -22.54 -4.14
CA GLU A 134 1.43 -21.38 -4.94
C GLU A 134 0.44 -21.17 -6.09
N GLN A 135 -0.42 -20.16 -5.97
CA GLN A 135 -1.56 -19.93 -6.85
C GLN A 135 -1.68 -18.42 -7.19
N PRO A 136 -2.29 -18.07 -8.34
CA PRO A 136 -1.97 -16.96 -9.26
C PRO A 136 -2.09 -15.52 -8.72
N VAL A 137 -2.46 -15.33 -7.47
CA VAL A 137 -2.73 -14.01 -6.91
C VAL A 137 -1.46 -13.31 -6.44
N LEU A 138 -0.44 -14.05 -5.97
CA LEU A 138 0.89 -13.48 -5.72
C LEU A 138 1.50 -12.86 -6.99
N VAL A 139 1.21 -13.46 -8.16
CA VAL A 139 1.61 -12.93 -9.47
C VAL A 139 0.88 -11.60 -9.76
N ASN A 140 -0.40 -11.50 -9.43
CA ASN A 140 -1.18 -10.27 -9.61
C ASN A 140 -0.64 -9.13 -8.73
N VAL A 141 -0.40 -9.40 -7.45
CA VAL A 141 0.10 -8.39 -6.51
C VAL A 141 1.51 -7.93 -6.89
N LYS A 142 2.40 -8.84 -7.32
CA LYS A 142 3.73 -8.46 -7.84
C LYS A 142 3.64 -7.58 -9.07
N LYS A 143 2.75 -7.92 -10.02
CA LYS A 143 2.50 -7.10 -11.21
C LYS A 143 2.04 -5.70 -10.80
N GLN A 144 1.16 -5.59 -9.82
CA GLN A 144 0.65 -4.31 -9.36
C GLN A 144 1.68 -3.48 -8.60
N ILE A 145 2.53 -4.10 -7.77
CA ILE A 145 3.69 -3.41 -7.16
C ILE A 145 4.59 -2.87 -8.26
N ALA A 146 4.87 -3.68 -9.29
CA ALA A 146 5.68 -3.24 -10.43
C ALA A 146 5.00 -2.08 -11.18
N GLU A 147 3.69 -2.10 -11.38
CA GLU A 147 2.94 -1.00 -12.01
C GLU A 147 2.99 0.30 -11.20
N LEU A 148 2.83 0.22 -9.87
CA LEU A 148 2.92 1.38 -8.97
C LEU A 148 4.32 2.00 -8.99
N LEU A 149 5.37 1.18 -8.89
CA LEU A 149 6.75 1.66 -8.85
C LEU A 149 7.25 2.13 -10.23
N ASN A 150 6.77 1.53 -11.32
CA ASN A 150 7.15 1.90 -12.69
C ASN A 150 6.21 2.94 -13.32
N SER A 151 5.46 3.69 -12.51
CA SER A 151 4.55 4.74 -13.00
C SER A 151 5.32 5.89 -13.67
N ASP A 152 4.64 6.62 -14.57
CA ASP A 152 5.19 7.80 -15.24
C ASP A 152 5.36 9.00 -14.29
N ASN A 153 6.18 9.98 -14.70
CA ASN A 153 6.40 11.25 -14.00
C ASN A 153 6.98 11.13 -12.59
N GLN A 154 8.06 10.35 -12.50
CA GLN A 154 8.75 10.12 -11.24
C GLN A 154 9.63 11.31 -10.82
N PHE A 155 10.29 11.97 -11.77
CA PHE A 155 11.28 13.02 -11.52
C PHE A 155 11.19 14.19 -12.50
N ALA A 156 11.42 15.41 -11.97
CA ALA A 156 11.61 16.61 -12.79
C ALA A 156 12.96 16.61 -13.54
N PHE A 157 13.12 17.56 -14.47
CA PHE A 157 14.38 17.74 -15.19
C PHE A 157 15.53 18.04 -14.22
N ASN A 158 16.66 17.36 -14.40
CA ASN A 158 17.86 17.49 -13.57
C ASN A 158 17.63 17.35 -12.04
N ALA A 159 16.55 16.68 -11.63
CA ALA A 159 16.21 16.46 -10.23
C ALA A 159 16.25 14.97 -9.86
N PHE A 160 16.55 14.69 -8.59
CA PHE A 160 16.47 13.36 -7.97
C PHE A 160 15.42 13.27 -6.86
N GLU A 161 14.67 14.35 -6.63
CA GLU A 161 13.51 14.38 -5.73
C GLU A 161 12.29 13.81 -6.46
N ILE A 162 11.54 12.94 -5.78
CA ILE A 162 10.32 12.35 -6.34
C ILE A 162 9.20 13.39 -6.39
N THR A 163 8.36 13.30 -7.42
CA THR A 163 7.17 14.17 -7.50
C THR A 163 6.12 13.78 -6.44
N PRO A 164 5.25 14.72 -6.01
CA PRO A 164 4.16 14.40 -5.09
C PRO A 164 3.23 13.30 -5.59
N LYS A 165 2.99 13.25 -6.92
CA LYS A 165 2.20 12.18 -7.54
C LYS A 165 2.89 10.83 -7.39
N TYR A 166 4.21 10.77 -7.57
CA TYR A 166 4.96 9.53 -7.45
C TYR A 166 5.13 9.10 -5.99
N SER A 167 5.24 10.03 -5.03
CA SER A 167 5.33 9.67 -3.61
C SER A 167 4.10 8.91 -3.12
N VAL A 168 2.90 9.26 -3.60
CA VAL A 168 1.67 8.49 -3.30
C VAL A 168 1.80 7.05 -3.82
N ARG A 169 2.28 6.86 -5.06
CA ARG A 169 2.48 5.52 -5.66
C ARG A 169 3.53 4.70 -4.90
N VAL A 170 4.61 5.34 -4.46
CA VAL A 170 5.66 4.69 -3.64
C VAL A 170 5.10 4.27 -2.28
N ALA A 171 4.25 5.09 -1.65
CA ALA A 171 3.59 4.75 -0.40
C ALA A 171 2.64 3.54 -0.58
N GLN A 172 1.82 3.56 -1.63
CA GLN A 172 0.93 2.45 -1.98
C GLN A 172 1.71 1.16 -2.22
N ALA A 173 2.79 1.22 -3.00
CA ALA A 173 3.67 0.07 -3.23
C ALA A 173 4.29 -0.46 -1.93
N ALA A 174 4.75 0.43 -1.05
CA ALA A 174 5.33 0.04 0.24
C ALA A 174 4.33 -0.73 1.12
N ASP A 175 3.06 -0.30 1.15
CA ASP A 175 2.00 -0.98 1.91
C ASP A 175 1.74 -2.41 1.43
N LEU A 176 1.90 -2.68 0.14
CA LEU A 176 1.78 -4.02 -0.44
C LEU A 176 3.03 -4.86 -0.18
N ILE A 177 4.21 -4.27 -0.35
CA ILE A 177 5.49 -4.96 -0.13
C ILE A 177 5.58 -5.45 1.31
N LYS A 178 5.11 -4.67 2.29
CA LYS A 178 5.10 -5.06 3.72
C LYS A 178 4.23 -6.28 4.01
N GLN A 179 3.23 -6.58 3.18
CA GLN A 179 2.33 -7.71 3.35
C GLN A 179 2.87 -9.00 2.70
N LEU A 180 3.97 -8.91 1.97
CA LEU A 180 4.57 -10.03 1.26
C LEU A 180 5.82 -10.53 1.98
N GLU A 181 5.88 -11.83 2.19
CA GLU A 181 7.03 -12.50 2.80
C GLU A 181 8.14 -12.67 1.74
N SER A 182 9.35 -12.21 2.06
CA SER A 182 10.59 -12.49 1.29
C SER A 182 10.61 -12.01 -0.18
N ILE A 183 10.42 -10.71 -0.39
CA ILE A 183 10.63 -10.07 -1.70
C ILE A 183 11.94 -9.28 -1.72
N SER A 184 12.67 -9.38 -2.83
CA SER A 184 13.82 -8.52 -3.15
C SER A 184 13.45 -7.56 -4.28
N ILE A 185 13.89 -6.32 -4.21
CA ILE A 185 13.58 -5.29 -5.20
C ILE A 185 14.89 -4.76 -5.77
N LEU A 186 14.99 -4.76 -7.10
CA LEU A 186 16.07 -4.11 -7.81
C LEU A 186 15.55 -2.81 -8.44
N LEU A 187 16.13 -1.69 -8.02
CA LEU A 187 15.83 -0.35 -8.55
C LEU A 187 16.96 0.08 -9.48
N ILE A 188 16.64 0.37 -10.74
CA ILE A 188 17.60 0.81 -11.75
C ILE A 188 17.28 2.24 -12.15
N GLY A 189 18.20 3.16 -11.89
CA GLY A 189 18.06 4.55 -12.29
C GLY A 189 18.42 4.82 -13.75
N HIS A 190 17.64 5.68 -14.39
CA HIS A 190 17.86 6.18 -15.75
C HIS A 190 17.79 7.72 -15.82
N THR A 191 18.50 8.28 -16.80
CA THR A 191 18.40 9.70 -17.17
C THR A 191 18.06 9.86 -18.64
N ASP A 192 17.68 11.07 -19.02
CA ASP A 192 17.66 11.46 -20.43
C ASP A 192 19.10 11.55 -20.99
N SER A 193 19.20 11.77 -22.30
CA SER A 193 20.48 11.87 -23.01
C SER A 193 21.18 13.22 -22.86
N VAL A 194 20.63 14.16 -22.08
CA VAL A 194 21.18 15.51 -21.95
C VAL A 194 22.24 15.52 -20.86
N GLY A 195 23.39 16.15 -21.13
CA GLY A 195 24.48 16.27 -20.15
C GLY A 195 25.61 15.25 -20.32
N SER A 196 26.54 15.26 -19.37
CA SER A 196 27.73 14.39 -19.41
C SER A 196 27.39 12.98 -18.93
N LYS A 197 28.10 11.97 -19.46
CA LYS A 197 27.90 10.56 -19.06
C LYS A 197 28.08 10.33 -17.56
N ASN A 198 29.10 10.94 -16.94
CA ASN A 198 29.34 10.80 -15.49
C ASN A 198 28.24 11.48 -14.67
N SER A 199 27.86 12.70 -15.04
CA SER A 199 26.77 13.41 -14.34
C SER A 199 25.46 12.63 -14.43
N ASN A 200 25.16 12.05 -15.58
CA ASN A 200 23.98 11.22 -15.79
C ASN A 200 24.02 9.92 -15.00
N TYR A 201 25.19 9.29 -14.90
CA TYR A 201 25.38 8.09 -14.08
C TYR A 201 25.09 8.36 -12.60
N GLU A 202 25.67 9.43 -12.06
CA GLU A 202 25.45 9.86 -10.67
C GLU A 202 24.01 10.28 -10.41
N LEU A 203 23.39 11.03 -11.33
CA LEU A 203 22.00 11.46 -11.20
C LEU A 203 21.03 10.27 -11.21
N ALA A 204 21.23 9.31 -12.11
CA ALA A 204 20.43 8.08 -12.13
C ALA A 204 20.59 7.29 -10.83
N LEU A 205 21.82 7.14 -10.30
CA LEU A 205 22.04 6.44 -9.04
C LEU A 205 21.31 7.13 -7.89
N LYS A 206 21.45 8.46 -7.78
CA LYS A 206 20.75 9.26 -6.76
C LYS A 206 19.24 9.07 -6.84
N ARG A 207 18.65 9.00 -8.03
CA ARG A 207 17.21 8.72 -8.19
C ARG A 207 16.81 7.36 -7.63
N ALA A 208 17.56 6.31 -7.95
CA ALA A 208 17.31 4.97 -7.44
C ALA A 208 17.43 4.93 -5.90
N ASP A 209 18.45 5.61 -5.36
CA ASP A 209 18.65 5.75 -3.91
C ASP A 209 17.53 6.56 -3.25
N THR A 210 17.00 7.61 -3.89
CA THR A 210 15.84 8.35 -3.38
C THR A 210 14.61 7.46 -3.27
N VAL A 211 14.31 6.64 -4.29
CA VAL A 211 13.15 5.72 -4.23
C VAL A 211 13.36 4.69 -3.12
N LYS A 212 14.57 4.12 -3.00
CA LYS A 212 14.93 3.23 -1.89
C LYS A 212 14.72 3.90 -0.53
N HIS A 213 15.15 5.16 -0.39
CA HIS A 213 14.98 5.94 0.83
C HIS A 213 13.50 6.08 1.21
N TRP A 214 12.65 6.50 0.27
CA TRP A 214 11.21 6.65 0.52
C TRP A 214 10.52 5.33 0.86
N LEU A 215 10.83 4.24 0.14
CA LEU A 215 10.35 2.91 0.51
C LEU A 215 10.75 2.54 1.94
N GLY A 216 11.98 2.88 2.34
CA GLY A 216 12.47 2.73 3.72
C GLY A 216 11.69 3.56 4.73
N VAL A 217 11.40 4.83 4.42
CA VAL A 217 10.58 5.74 5.25
C VAL A 217 9.17 5.16 5.46
N TYR A 218 8.59 4.54 4.43
CA TYR A 218 7.28 3.87 4.51
C TYR A 218 7.33 2.46 5.16
N GLY A 219 8.50 2.04 5.65
CA GLY A 219 8.67 0.83 6.46
C GLY A 219 9.11 -0.42 5.68
N VAL A 220 9.50 -0.30 4.41
CA VAL A 220 10.09 -1.44 3.67
C VAL A 220 11.53 -1.65 4.15
N PRO A 221 11.92 -2.89 4.50
CA PRO A 221 13.30 -3.14 4.93
C PRO A 221 14.30 -2.89 3.80
N THR A 222 15.20 -1.93 3.99
CA THR A 222 16.13 -1.46 2.95
C THR A 222 17.16 -2.50 2.51
N TYR A 223 17.39 -3.54 3.31
CA TYR A 223 18.27 -4.66 2.96
C TYR A 223 17.70 -5.54 1.83
N ASN A 224 16.38 -5.52 1.62
CA ASN A 224 15.72 -6.19 0.50
C ASN A 224 15.79 -5.38 -0.81
N ILE A 225 16.32 -4.15 -0.76
CA ILE A 225 16.33 -3.23 -1.91
C ILE A 225 17.77 -2.99 -2.38
N THR A 226 18.05 -3.37 -3.63
CA THR A 226 19.32 -3.09 -4.31
C THR A 226 19.12 -1.95 -5.31
N THR A 227 20.05 -1.01 -5.36
CA THR A 227 20.05 0.10 -6.31
C THR A 227 21.18 -0.07 -7.32
N LEU A 228 20.87 0.15 -8.60
CA LEU A 228 21.81 0.19 -9.72
C LEU A 228 21.52 1.42 -10.59
N THR A 229 22.43 1.73 -11.50
CA THR A 229 22.28 2.84 -12.44
C THR A 229 22.73 2.41 -13.84
N GLN A 230 21.99 2.87 -14.85
CA GLN A 230 22.38 2.76 -16.24
C GLN A 230 22.69 4.12 -16.87
N GLY A 231 22.60 5.21 -16.09
CA GLY A 231 22.71 6.57 -16.61
C GLY A 231 21.80 6.78 -17.83
N SER A 232 22.36 7.31 -18.91
CA SER A 232 21.67 7.51 -20.19
C SER A 232 21.87 6.36 -21.20
N LEU A 233 22.42 5.21 -20.79
CA LEU A 233 22.85 4.14 -21.71
C LEU A 233 21.69 3.31 -22.27
N LYS A 234 20.56 3.27 -21.57
CA LYS A 234 19.37 2.50 -21.97
C LYS A 234 18.14 3.41 -21.98
N PRO A 235 17.99 4.28 -22.99
CA PRO A 235 16.78 5.08 -23.16
C PRO A 235 15.60 4.14 -23.41
N PHE A 236 14.45 4.48 -22.84
CA PHE A 236 13.17 3.83 -23.13
C PHE A 236 12.57 4.37 -24.42
N SER A 237 12.82 5.65 -24.71
CA SER A 237 12.39 6.25 -25.97
C SER A 237 13.40 5.99 -27.09
N GLU A 238 12.90 5.55 -28.26
CA GLU A 238 13.74 5.35 -29.46
C GLU A 238 14.31 6.67 -30.01
N SER A 239 13.77 7.83 -29.59
CA SER A 239 14.28 9.14 -30.00
C SER A 239 14.19 10.20 -28.89
N SER A 240 15.32 10.87 -28.61
CA SER A 240 15.45 11.88 -27.56
C SER A 240 14.96 13.28 -27.94
N GLN A 241 14.30 13.44 -29.09
CA GLN A 241 14.03 14.75 -29.70
C GLN A 241 12.88 15.51 -29.04
N SER A 242 11.86 14.84 -28.49
CA SER A 242 10.74 15.51 -27.82
C SER A 242 10.89 15.54 -26.30
N GLU A 243 10.44 16.62 -25.67
CA GLU A 243 10.42 16.75 -24.20
C GLU A 243 9.64 15.61 -23.54
N GLN A 244 8.52 15.21 -24.13
CA GLN A 244 7.68 14.12 -23.62
C GLN A 244 8.45 12.79 -23.56
N LYS A 245 9.28 12.50 -24.57
CA LYS A 245 10.09 11.27 -24.62
C LYS A 245 11.24 11.31 -23.63
N ARG A 246 11.93 12.45 -23.53
CA ARG A 246 12.96 12.67 -22.49
C ARG A 246 12.41 12.50 -21.09
N HIS A 247 11.17 12.93 -20.87
CA HIS A 247 10.51 12.79 -19.59
C HIS A 247 10.32 11.32 -19.19
N SER A 248 9.95 10.43 -20.12
CA SER A 248 9.86 8.98 -19.88
C SER A 248 11.23 8.31 -19.62
N ASP A 249 12.32 8.90 -20.12
CA ASP A 249 13.67 8.41 -19.86
C ASP A 249 14.17 8.75 -18.43
N ARG A 250 13.58 9.78 -17.80
CA ARG A 250 13.86 10.17 -16.40
C ARG A 250 13.06 9.31 -15.42
N ARG A 251 13.44 8.03 -15.31
CA ARG A 251 12.73 7.04 -14.48
C ARG A 251 13.68 6.21 -13.64
N VAL A 252 13.09 5.58 -12.63
CA VAL A 252 13.63 4.40 -11.94
C VAL A 252 12.76 3.22 -12.36
N GLU A 253 13.42 2.18 -12.86
CA GLU A 253 12.81 0.91 -13.19
C GLU A 253 12.91 -0.02 -11.97
N ALA A 254 11.77 -0.45 -11.44
CA ALA A 254 11.67 -1.39 -10.34
C ALA A 254 11.40 -2.80 -10.86
N ILE A 255 12.31 -3.72 -10.54
CA ILE A 255 12.19 -5.14 -10.85
C ILE A 255 11.96 -5.89 -9.53
N ILE A 256 10.83 -6.58 -9.45
CA ILE A 256 10.46 -7.38 -8.28
C ILE A 256 11.02 -8.80 -8.46
N LEU A 257 11.84 -9.22 -7.51
CA LEU A 257 12.53 -10.50 -7.48
C LEU A 257 12.03 -11.34 -6.31
N ASP A 258 11.86 -12.64 -6.55
CA ASP A 258 11.50 -13.59 -5.50
C ASP A 258 12.75 -14.06 -4.77
N ALA A 259 12.79 -13.88 -3.45
CA ALA A 259 13.88 -14.41 -2.65
C ALA A 259 13.94 -15.95 -2.68
N ASN A 260 12.84 -16.62 -3.07
CA ASN A 260 12.73 -18.07 -3.20
C ASN A 260 12.91 -18.60 -4.63
N ALA A 261 13.34 -17.79 -5.61
CA ALA A 261 13.60 -18.24 -6.99
C ALA A 261 14.74 -19.28 -7.12
N GLN A 262 15.31 -19.76 -6.02
CA GLN A 262 16.21 -20.92 -6.03
C GLN A 262 15.50 -22.29 -6.01
N SER A 263 14.16 -22.40 -5.87
CA SER A 263 13.49 -23.71 -5.88
C SER A 263 12.78 -24.07 -7.20
N GLU A 264 12.30 -23.12 -8.01
CA GLU A 264 11.51 -23.47 -9.21
C GLU A 264 12.35 -23.75 -10.47
N ASN A 265 13.60 -23.27 -10.56
CA ASN A 265 14.49 -23.57 -11.69
C ASN A 265 15.34 -24.84 -11.48
N SER A 266 15.01 -25.62 -10.44
CA SER A 266 15.53 -26.98 -10.23
C SER A 266 14.63 -28.06 -10.85
N LYS A 267 13.78 -27.71 -11.84
CA LYS A 267 13.34 -28.67 -12.87
C LYS A 267 14.56 -29.09 -13.70
N GLN A 268 15.40 -29.90 -13.06
CA GLN A 268 16.32 -30.88 -13.58
C GLN A 268 16.79 -30.54 -15.00
N VAL A 269 17.70 -29.56 -15.14
CA VAL A 269 18.53 -29.49 -16.35
C VAL A 269 19.36 -30.76 -16.34
N LYS A 270 18.83 -31.82 -16.95
CA LYS A 270 19.54 -33.07 -17.15
C LYS A 270 20.76 -32.70 -17.98
N SER A 271 21.95 -32.89 -17.40
CA SER A 271 23.22 -32.78 -18.10
C SER A 271 23.11 -33.49 -19.45
N LEU A 272 23.66 -32.90 -20.52
CA LEU A 272 23.66 -33.47 -21.87
C LEU A 272 24.21 -34.92 -21.89
N MET A 273 25.00 -35.30 -20.89
CA MET A 273 25.48 -36.67 -20.65
C MET A 273 24.37 -37.69 -20.34
N ASN A 274 23.16 -37.25 -19.97
CA ASN A 274 22.04 -38.14 -19.63
C ASN A 274 21.17 -38.50 -20.85
N TRP A 275 21.35 -37.82 -21.99
CA TRP A 275 20.63 -38.12 -23.23
C TRP A 275 21.23 -39.30 -24.00
N THR A 276 22.54 -39.56 -23.87
CA THR A 276 23.22 -40.68 -24.54
C THR A 276 22.73 -42.05 -24.05
N LYS A 277 22.44 -42.18 -22.75
CA LYS A 277 21.83 -43.40 -22.18
C LYS A 277 20.45 -43.74 -22.75
N ILE A 278 19.69 -42.74 -23.19
CA ILE A 278 18.35 -42.94 -23.78
C ILE A 278 18.47 -43.44 -25.22
N ILE A 279 19.53 -43.05 -25.94
CA ILE A 279 19.79 -43.50 -27.31
C ILE A 279 20.32 -44.94 -27.33
N GLU A 280 21.19 -45.31 -26.38
CA GLU A 280 21.74 -46.66 -26.27
C GLU A 280 20.68 -47.69 -25.84
N LYS A 281 19.74 -47.32 -24.96
CA LYS A 281 18.69 -48.24 -24.47
C LYS A 281 17.65 -48.62 -25.54
N LYS A 282 17.63 -47.93 -26.69
CA LYS A 282 16.69 -48.20 -27.80
C LYS A 282 17.26 -49.17 -28.85
N LYS A 283 18.41 -49.80 -28.55
CA LYS A 283 19.15 -50.70 -29.45
C LYS A 283 19.23 -52.16 -29.00
N GLU A 284 18.45 -52.57 -28.00
CA GLU A 284 18.16 -53.97 -27.66
C GLU A 284 16.72 -54.30 -28.02
#